data_AF-A0A397FX25-F1
#
_entry.id   AF-A0A397FX25-F1
#
_cell.length_a   1.000
_cell.length_b   1.000
_cell.length_c   1.000
_cell.angle_alpha   90.00
_cell.angle_beta   90.00
_cell.angle_gamma   90.00
#
_symmetry.space_group_name_H-M   'P 1'
#
loop_
_entity.id
_entity.type
_entity.pdbx_description
1 polymer ?
#
loop_
_entity_poly.entity_id
_entity_poly.type
_entity_poly.pdbx_seq_one_letter_code
_entity_poly.pdbx_strand_id
1 'polypeptide(L)'
;MASLATNKWYIRYLSEVADGRLELPPYEEREDGSIKIYYGELFCRVPDCSKSRKKYTATNNLRTHLETHGDIELQEGNSGGRVPQKTVDEATTTA
;
A
#
# COMPACT_ATOMS: atom_id res chain seq x y z
N MET A 1 6.18 -7.54 11.17
CA MET A 1 6.65 -6.30 10.49
C MET A 1 7.93 -5.71 11.12
N ALA A 2 8.82 -6.51 11.75
CA ALA A 2 10.08 -5.99 12.30
C ALA A 2 11.17 -5.81 11.23
N SER A 3 11.13 -6.60 10.16
CA SER A 3 12.09 -6.56 9.05
C SER A 3 11.88 -5.41 8.06
N LEU A 4 10.63 -5.02 7.81
CA LEU A 4 10.30 -3.88 6.93
C LEU A 4 10.70 -2.54 7.56
N ALA A 5 10.50 -2.39 8.87
CA ALA A 5 10.78 -1.15 9.59
C ALA A 5 12.28 -0.78 9.61
N THR A 6 13.17 -1.75 9.48
CA THR A 6 14.63 -1.57 9.43
C THR A 6 15.19 -1.54 8.01
N ASN A 7 14.37 -1.78 6.98
CA ASN A 7 14.82 -1.79 5.60
C ASN A 7 15.02 -0.36 5.08
N LYS A 8 16.25 -0.02 4.65
CA LYS A 8 16.61 1.31 4.12
C LYS A 8 15.72 1.77 2.96
N TRP A 9 15.25 0.86 2.11
CA TRP A 9 14.40 1.18 0.96
C TRP A 9 12.98 1.54 1.39
N TYR A 10 12.47 0.85 2.41
CA TYR A 10 11.17 1.16 2.98
C TYR A 10 11.19 2.51 3.70
N ILE A 11 12.24 2.79 4.49
CA ILE A 11 12.41 4.11 5.13
C ILE A 11 12.51 5.21 4.07
N ARG A 12 13.26 4.99 2.99
CA ARG A 12 13.37 5.93 1.87
C ARG A 12 12.02 6.18 1.20
N TYR A 13 11.25 5.12 0.93
CA TYR A 13 9.87 5.23 0.43
C TYR A 13 9.01 6.12 1.34
N LEU A 14 9.08 5.93 2.67
CA LEU A 14 8.31 6.73 3.61
C LEU A 14 8.67 8.22 3.61
N SER A 15 9.93 8.58 3.40
CA SER A 15 10.37 9.98 3.35
C SER A 15 10.10 10.59 1.99
N GLU A 16 10.60 9.97 0.92
CA GLU A 16 10.62 10.58 -0.42
C GLU A 16 9.21 10.76 -1.00
N VAL A 17 8.26 9.87 -0.66
CA VAL A 17 6.85 10.03 -1.08
C VAL A 17 6.19 11.18 -0.32
N ALA A 18 6.46 11.34 0.98
CA ALA A 18 5.95 12.46 1.76
C ALA A 18 6.53 13.80 1.24
N ASP A 19 7.82 13.80 0.94
CA ASP A 19 8.53 14.94 0.34
C ASP A 19 8.07 15.24 -1.10
N GLY A 20 7.36 14.31 -1.76
CA GLY A 20 6.90 14.45 -3.15
C GLY A 20 8.05 14.33 -4.16
N ARG A 21 9.19 13.78 -3.74
CA ARG A 21 10.35 13.51 -4.59
C ARG A 21 10.24 12.17 -5.31
N LEU A 22 9.46 11.24 -4.74
CA LEU A 22 9.19 9.95 -5.33
C LEU A 22 7.75 9.91 -5.84
N GLU A 23 7.59 9.93 -7.15
CA GLU A 23 6.33 9.65 -7.81
C GLU A 23 6.11 8.13 -7.82
N LEU A 24 4.96 7.72 -7.30
CA LEU A 24 4.60 6.31 -7.26
C LEU A 24 3.92 5.92 -8.59
N PRO A 25 4.23 4.74 -9.14
CA PRO A 25 3.54 4.26 -10.33
C PRO A 25 2.05 4.06 -10.04
N PRO A 26 1.19 4.15 -11.08
CA PRO A 26 -0.24 3.87 -10.95
C PRO A 26 -0.49 2.46 -10.40
N TYR A 27 -1.67 2.24 -9.84
CA TYR A 27 -2.05 0.92 -9.35
C TYR A 27 -2.10 -0.09 -10.50
N GLU A 28 -1.65 -1.32 -10.21
CA GLU A 28 -1.84 -2.44 -11.12
C GLU A 28 -3.28 -2.93 -10.98
N GLU A 29 -4.02 -2.90 -12.09
CA GLU A 29 -5.35 -3.47 -12.20
C GLU A 29 -5.23 -4.99 -12.44
N ARG A 30 -6.05 -5.77 -11.73
CA ARG A 30 -6.22 -7.20 -12.01
C ARG A 30 -7.20 -7.40 -13.15
N GLU A 31 -7.28 -8.64 -13.64
CA GLU A 31 -8.28 -9.08 -14.64
C GLU A 31 -9.72 -8.77 -14.20
N ASP A 32 -9.96 -8.72 -12.87
CA ASP A 32 -11.26 -8.40 -12.27
C ASP A 32 -11.53 -6.89 -12.13
N GLY A 33 -10.68 -6.00 -12.66
CA GLY A 33 -10.80 -4.54 -12.50
C GLY A 33 -10.41 -4.01 -11.12
N SER A 34 -10.09 -4.89 -10.17
CA SER A 34 -9.66 -4.50 -8.83
C SER A 34 -8.19 -4.08 -8.76
N ILE A 35 -7.89 -3.04 -7.99
CA ILE A 35 -6.51 -2.58 -7.79
C ILE A 35 -5.77 -3.45 -6.78
N LYS A 36 -4.50 -3.75 -7.08
CA LYS A 36 -3.61 -4.51 -6.21
C LYS A 36 -2.84 -3.58 -5.28
N ILE A 37 -3.08 -3.72 -3.97
CA ILE A 37 -2.33 -3.03 -2.92
C ILE A 37 -1.35 -4.00 -2.27
N TYR A 38 -0.08 -3.60 -2.21
CA TYR A 38 0.96 -4.39 -1.54
C TYR A 38 0.98 -4.15 -0.03
N TYR A 39 1.40 -5.17 0.72
CA TYR A 39 1.54 -5.06 2.17
C TYR A 39 2.63 -4.05 2.54
N GLY A 40 2.32 -3.15 3.48
CA GLY A 40 3.22 -2.08 3.89
C GLY A 40 3.04 -0.78 3.10
N GLU A 41 2.15 -0.74 2.11
CA GLU A 41 1.80 0.53 1.48
C GLU A 41 1.02 1.43 2.43
N LEU A 42 1.42 2.70 2.48
CA LEU A 42 0.88 3.71 3.39
C LEU A 42 0.57 5.03 2.68
N PHE A 43 0.65 5.09 1.34
CA PHE A 43 0.38 6.29 0.55
C PHE A 43 -0.64 6.00 -0.54
N CYS A 44 -1.47 6.99 -0.82
CA CYS A 44 -2.48 6.93 -1.87
C CYS A 44 -1.84 7.28 -3.21
N ARG A 45 -2.01 6.41 -4.22
CA ARG A 45 -1.45 6.57 -5.57
C ARG A 45 -2.48 7.04 -6.60
N VAL A 46 -3.70 7.33 -6.16
CA VAL A 46 -4.77 7.77 -7.04
C VAL A 46 -4.42 9.15 -7.59
N PRO A 47 -4.45 9.36 -8.92
CA PRO A 47 -4.29 10.68 -9.49
C PRO A 47 -5.34 11.63 -8.90
N ASP A 48 -4.98 12.89 -8.70
CA ASP A 48 -5.86 13.91 -8.11
C ASP A 48 -6.25 13.72 -6.63
N CYS A 49 -5.66 12.74 -5.92
CA CYS A 49 -5.87 12.63 -4.48
C CYS A 49 -5.06 13.69 -3.70
N SER A 50 -5.73 14.61 -3.02
CA SER A 50 -5.08 15.61 -2.15
C SER A 50 -4.31 14.99 -0.96
N LYS A 51 -4.62 13.73 -0.62
CA LYS A 51 -3.98 12.98 0.47
C LYS A 51 -2.93 11.98 -0.02
N SER A 52 -2.54 12.04 -1.30
CA SER A 52 -1.50 11.16 -1.88
C SER A 52 -0.19 11.20 -1.10
N ARG A 53 0.23 12.40 -0.68
CA ARG A 53 1.45 12.64 0.11
C ARG A 53 1.29 12.37 1.60
N LYS A 54 0.08 12.10 2.08
CA LYS A 54 -0.17 11.84 3.49
C LYS A 54 0.13 10.39 3.80
N LYS A 55 1.12 10.17 4.66
CA LYS A 55 1.42 8.85 5.22
C LYS A 55 0.31 8.40 6.15
N TYR A 56 -0.30 7.26 5.85
CA TYR A 56 -1.21 6.57 6.75
C TYR A 56 -0.44 5.71 7.77
N THR A 57 -1.05 5.43 8.92
CA THR A 57 -0.42 4.62 9.97
C THR A 57 -0.42 3.13 9.65
N ALA A 58 -1.39 2.67 8.85
CA ALA A 58 -1.58 1.28 8.48
C ALA A 58 -2.18 1.17 7.08
N THR A 59 -1.89 0.07 6.38
CA THR A 59 -2.44 -0.23 5.05
C THR A 59 -3.97 -0.32 5.07
N ASN A 60 -4.58 -0.68 6.20
CA ASN A 60 -6.04 -0.68 6.36
C ASN A 60 -6.63 0.73 6.24
N ASN A 61 -5.97 1.71 6.85
CA ASN A 61 -6.42 3.10 6.79
C ASN A 61 -6.28 3.64 5.37
N LEU A 62 -5.24 3.21 4.66
CA LEU A 62 -5.09 3.48 3.22
C LEU A 62 -6.22 2.81 2.42
N ARG A 63 -6.57 1.55 2.71
CA ARG A 63 -7.65 0.83 2.04
C ARG A 63 -9.00 1.53 2.23
N THR A 64 -9.38 1.87 3.46
CA THR A 64 -10.62 2.61 3.74
C THR A 64 -10.61 3.99 3.08
N HIS A 65 -9.44 4.62 2.96
CA HIS A 65 -9.33 5.85 2.18
C HIS A 65 -9.55 5.61 0.68
N LEU A 66 -9.05 4.49 0.13
CA LEU A 66 -9.25 4.11 -1.27
C LEU A 66 -10.71 3.76 -1.57
N GLU A 67 -11.45 3.17 -0.63
CA GLU A 67 -12.91 2.97 -0.73
C GLU A 67 -13.69 4.29 -0.82
N THR A 68 -13.10 5.41 -0.41
CA THR A 68 -13.71 6.75 -0.58
C THR A 68 -13.59 7.27 -2.02
N HIS A 69 -12.65 6.73 -2.80
CA HIS A 69 -12.56 7.02 -4.22
C HIS A 69 -13.59 6.14 -4.94
N GLY A 70 -14.66 6.76 -5.45
CA GLY A 70 -15.78 6.04 -6.05
C GLY A 70 -15.43 5.23 -7.30
N ASP A 71 -14.29 5.52 -7.92
CA ASP A 71 -13.81 4.89 -9.17
C ASP A 71 -12.86 3.71 -8.93
N ILE A 72 -12.69 3.25 -7.68
CA ILE A 72 -11.69 2.24 -7.33
C ILE A 72 -12.35 1.01 -6.72
N GLU A 73 -12.24 -0.10 -7.42
CA GLU A 73 -12.59 -1.40 -6.87
C GLU A 73 -11.39 -2.04 -6.17
N LEU A 74 -11.55 -2.37 -4.89
CA LEU A 74 -10.50 -2.99 -4.09
C LEU A 74 -10.76 -4.48 -4.00
N GLN A 75 -9.71 -5.29 -4.17
CA GLN A 75 -9.82 -6.74 -4.09
C GLN A 75 -10.52 -7.18 -2.80
N GLU A 76 -11.67 -7.84 -2.91
CA GLU A 76 -12.38 -8.43 -1.77
C GLU A 76 -11.51 -9.50 -1.09
N GLY A 77 -11.50 -9.52 0.24
CA GLY A 77 -10.80 -10.56 1.00
C GLY A 77 -9.39 -10.22 1.50
N ASN A 78 -8.79 -9.08 1.12
CA ASN A 78 -7.66 -8.56 1.90
C ASN A 78 -8.19 -7.81 3.13
N SER A 79 -8.87 -8.56 4.00
CA SER A 79 -9.29 -8.09 5.32
C SER A 79 -8.05 -7.59 6.03
N GLY A 80 -8.02 -6.30 6.33
CA GLY A 80 -6.96 -5.61 7.05
C GLY A 80 -6.71 -6.11 8.49
N GLY A 81 -7.09 -7.34 8.82
CA GLY A 81 -6.64 -7.99 10.04
C GLY A 81 -5.14 -8.25 10.00
N ARG A 82 -4.56 -8.56 11.17
CA ARG A 82 -3.21 -9.09 11.29
C ARG A 82 -3.07 -10.29 10.37
N VAL A 83 -2.41 -10.09 9.23
CA VAL A 83 -2.07 -11.17 8.30
C VAL A 83 -1.25 -12.19 9.10
N PRO A 84 -1.64 -13.47 9.10
CA PRO A 84 -0.90 -14.47 9.82
C PRO A 84 0.54 -14.51 9.28
N GLN A 85 1.51 -14.55 10.19
CA GLN A 85 2.94 -14.34 9.89
C GLN A 85 3.43 -15.25 8.75
N LYS A 86 2.91 -16.48 8.67
CA LYS A 86 3.13 -17.45 7.59
C LYS A 86 2.99 -16.88 6.17
N THR A 87 1.99 -16.03 5.93
CA THR A 87 1.70 -15.48 4.59
C THR A 87 2.65 -14.34 4.26
N VAL A 88 3.15 -13.62 5.28
CA VAL A 88 4.22 -12.63 5.11
C VAL A 88 5.53 -13.34 4.81
N ASP A 89 5.82 -14.43 5.52
CA ASP A 89 7.07 -15.20 5.36
C ASP A 89 7.13 -15.88 3.98
N GLU A 90 6.03 -16.45 3.47
CA GLU A 90 5.95 -16.97 2.08
C GLU A 90 6.25 -15.91 1.03
N ALA A 91 5.68 -14.71 1.17
CA ALA A 91 5.93 -13.59 0.24
C ALA A 91 7.38 -13.07 0.28
N THR A 92 8.13 -13.40 1.33
CA THR A 92 9.52 -12.93 1.52
C THR A 92 10.58 -14.02 1.26
N THR A 93 10.18 -15.29 1.14
CA THR A 93 11.12 -16.45 1.03
C THR A 93 11.35 -16.90 -0.41
N THR A 94 10.57 -16.43 -1.38
CA THR A 94 10.86 -16.66 -2.81
C THR A 94 11.77 -15.54 -3.34
N ALA A 95 13.05 -15.58 -2.99
CA ALA A 95 14.12 -14.78 -3.58
C ALA A 95 15.36 -15.64 -3.81
#